data_AF-A0A8J7MK50-F1
#
_entry.id   AF-A0A8J7MK50-F1
#
_cell.length_a   1.000
_cell.length_b   1.000
_cell.length_c   1.000
_cell.angle_alpha   90.00
_cell.angle_beta   90.00
_cell.angle_gamma   90.00
#
_symmetry.space_group_name_H-M   'P 1'
#
loop_
_entity.id
_entity.type
_entity.pdbx_description
1 polymer ?
#
loop_
_entity_poly.entity_id
_entity_poly.type
_entity_poly.pdbx_seq_one_letter_code
_entity_poly.pdbx_strand_id
1 'polypeptide(L)'
;VIVSGNTNMDFEASLEIWKFFSPHSLVTSTSKIEAVESSNWINLIGANPVQNELQWNINIEKNYSLTVYNLLGSPLLHQEFDGSKVANMELFDLPAGAYLAVYTTNNKVQTLKFIKE
;
A
#
# COMPACT_ATOMS: atom_id res chain seq x y z
N VAL A 1 23.10 35.24 44.61
CA VAL A 1 24.03 34.85 43.52
C VAL A 1 23.23 34.86 42.23
N ILE A 2 23.37 35.90 41.41
CA ILE A 2 22.70 35.96 40.11
C ILE A 2 23.74 35.54 39.09
N VAL A 3 23.57 34.33 38.54
CA VAL A 3 24.40 33.81 37.45
C VAL A 3 23.87 34.45 36.16
N SER A 4 24.62 35.41 35.63
CA SER A 4 24.43 35.90 34.27
C SER A 4 25.00 34.85 33.32
N GLY A 5 24.14 33.96 32.83
CA GLY A 5 24.51 33.04 31.77
C GLY A 5 24.67 33.83 30.47
N ASN A 6 25.79 33.63 29.77
CA ASN A 6 26.07 34.24 28.47
C ASN A 6 25.08 33.70 27.41
N THR A 7 23.87 34.27 27.36
CA THR A 7 22.79 33.86 26.42
C THR A 7 23.00 34.42 25.02
N ASN A 8 23.88 35.41 24.83
CA ASN A 8 24.07 36.07 23.52
C ASN A 8 24.74 35.18 22.46
N MET A 9 25.48 34.15 22.86
CA MET A 9 26.21 33.29 21.91
C MET A 9 25.27 32.38 21.09
N ASP A 10 24.17 31.93 21.69
CA ASP A 10 23.18 31.07 21.02
C ASP A 10 22.29 31.86 20.04
N PHE A 11 22.03 33.15 20.35
CA PHE A 11 21.33 34.07 19.45
C PHE A 11 22.20 34.45 18.25
N GLU A 12 23.51 34.68 18.46
CA GLU A 12 24.45 34.95 17.36
C GLU A 12 24.58 33.74 16.42
N ALA A 13 24.68 32.52 16.96
CA ALA A 13 24.71 31.30 16.16
C ALA A 13 23.43 31.10 15.32
N SER A 14 22.26 31.40 15.90
CA SER A 14 20.98 31.31 15.19
C SER A 14 20.90 32.29 14.01
N LEU A 15 21.50 33.48 14.14
CA LEU A 15 21.53 34.50 13.10
C LEU A 15 22.48 34.12 11.95
N GLU A 16 23.59 33.45 12.25
CA GLU A 16 24.48 32.89 11.21
C GLU A 16 23.81 31.75 10.44
N ILE A 17 23.13 30.84 11.13
CA ILE A 17 22.34 29.76 10.51
C ILE A 17 21.29 30.36 9.57
N TRP A 18 20.53 31.37 10.03
CA TRP A 18 19.53 32.03 9.21
C TRP A 18 20.14 32.70 7.97
N LYS A 19 21.26 33.41 8.12
CA LYS A 19 21.98 34.02 6.98
C LYS A 19 22.46 32.97 5.97
N PHE A 20 22.90 31.82 6.43
CA PHE A 20 23.34 30.72 5.56
C PHE A 20 22.18 30.16 4.72
N PHE A 21 21.02 29.89 5.33
CA PHE A 21 19.88 29.28 4.63
C PHE A 21 18.99 30.28 3.88
N SER A 22 18.95 31.56 4.29
CA SER A 22 18.07 32.59 3.69
C SER A 22 18.20 32.81 2.17
N PRO A 23 19.38 32.68 1.52
CA PRO A 23 19.49 32.82 0.07
C PRO A 23 19.12 31.53 -0.68
N HIS A 24 18.99 30.40 0.02
CA HIS A 24 18.86 29.09 -0.59
C HIS A 24 17.39 28.66 -0.49
N SER A 25 16.64 28.80 -1.58
CA SER A 25 15.35 28.11 -1.69
C SER A 25 15.64 26.62 -1.89
N LEU A 26 15.42 25.82 -0.85
CA LEU A 26 15.40 24.37 -1.03
C LEU A 26 14.32 24.07 -2.08
N VAL A 27 14.68 23.32 -3.12
CA VAL A 27 13.71 22.77 -4.07
C VAL A 27 12.93 21.69 -3.31
N THR A 28 11.96 22.11 -2.52
CA THR A 28 11.05 21.23 -1.77
C THR A 28 9.87 20.78 -2.64
N SER A 29 9.98 20.93 -3.96
CA SER A 29 9.05 20.34 -4.90
C SER A 29 9.30 18.85 -4.93
N THR A 30 8.67 18.13 -4.01
CA THR A 30 8.31 16.75 -4.32
C THR A 30 7.37 16.83 -5.51
N SER A 31 7.75 16.20 -6.63
CA SER A 31 6.78 15.93 -7.68
C SER A 31 5.65 15.20 -6.98
N LYS A 32 4.44 15.79 -6.98
CA LYS A 32 3.25 15.02 -6.69
C LYS A 32 3.36 13.86 -7.67
N ILE A 33 3.61 12.65 -7.18
CA ILE A 33 3.34 11.47 -7.98
C ILE A 33 1.85 11.64 -8.22
N GLU A 34 1.48 12.11 -9.42
CA GLU A 34 0.10 12.02 -9.87
C GLU A 34 -0.27 10.60 -9.53
N ALA A 35 -1.29 10.44 -8.67
CA ALA A 35 -1.80 9.13 -8.37
C ALA A 35 -2.12 8.56 -9.74
N VAL A 36 -1.25 7.69 -10.25
CA VAL A 36 -1.56 6.87 -11.40
C VAL A 36 -2.81 6.21 -10.91
N GLU A 37 -3.95 6.59 -11.45
CA GLU A 37 -5.18 5.89 -11.23
C GLU A 37 -4.89 4.50 -11.82
N SER A 38 -4.30 3.65 -11.00
CA SER A 38 -4.24 2.23 -11.22
C SER A 38 -5.71 1.89 -11.23
N SER A 39 -6.28 1.84 -12.44
CA SER A 39 -7.62 1.37 -12.71
C SER A 39 -7.73 0.04 -11.99
N ASN A 40 -8.29 0.07 -10.78
CA ASN A 40 -8.46 -1.09 -9.92
C ASN A 40 -9.47 -1.94 -10.67
N TRP A 41 -8.95 -2.97 -11.33
CA TRP A 41 -9.73 -3.84 -12.18
C TRP A 41 -10.35 -4.98 -11.37
N ILE A 42 -9.91 -5.13 -10.11
CA ILE A 42 -10.51 -5.93 -9.05
C ILE A 42 -11.06 -5.00 -7.97
N ASN A 43 -12.33 -5.19 -7.57
CA ASN A 43 -12.88 -4.56 -6.37
C ASN A 43 -13.46 -5.61 -5.42
N LEU A 44 -13.14 -5.47 -4.15
CA LEU A 44 -13.63 -6.34 -3.08
C LEU A 44 -15.11 -6.10 -2.82
N ILE A 45 -15.88 -7.18 -2.62
CA ILE A 45 -17.32 -7.11 -2.32
C ILE A 45 -17.53 -7.20 -0.80
N GLY A 46 -18.05 -6.13 -0.19
CA GLY A 46 -18.38 -6.13 1.24
C GLY A 46 -17.16 -6.27 2.16
N ALA A 47 -17.37 -6.83 3.35
CA ALA A 47 -16.29 -7.17 4.27
C ALA A 47 -15.53 -8.39 3.73
N ASN A 48 -14.24 -8.23 3.47
CA ASN A 48 -13.41 -9.30 2.92
C ASN A 48 -12.27 -9.66 3.87
N PRO A 49 -12.09 -10.95 4.20
CA PRO A 49 -12.91 -12.11 3.81
C PRO A 49 -14.25 -12.20 4.56
N VAL A 50 -15.25 -12.89 4.00
CA VAL A 50 -16.53 -13.22 4.66
C VAL A 50 -16.70 -14.74 4.71
N GLN A 51 -16.98 -15.32 5.88
CA GLN A 51 -17.23 -16.77 6.04
C GLN A 51 -16.14 -17.69 5.47
N ASN A 52 -14.86 -17.29 5.56
CA ASN A 52 -13.71 -17.96 4.93
C ASN A 52 -13.71 -17.93 3.40
N GLU A 53 -14.42 -16.99 2.78
CA GLU A 53 -14.36 -16.74 1.35
C GLU A 53 -13.83 -15.33 1.08
N LEU A 54 -12.94 -15.23 0.09
CA LEU A 54 -12.61 -13.95 -0.53
C LEU A 54 -13.56 -13.75 -1.72
N GLN A 55 -14.26 -12.63 -1.78
CA GLN A 55 -15.21 -12.32 -2.84
C GLN A 55 -14.88 -10.98 -3.51
N TRP A 56 -14.80 -10.98 -4.83
CA TRP A 56 -14.46 -9.79 -5.60
C TRP A 56 -15.25 -9.71 -6.90
N ASN A 57 -15.36 -8.48 -7.40
CA ASN A 57 -15.81 -8.20 -8.75
C ASN A 57 -14.63 -7.89 -9.65
N ILE A 58 -14.82 -8.11 -10.94
CA ILE A 58 -13.83 -7.82 -11.97
C ILE A 58 -14.42 -6.97 -13.08
N ASN A 59 -13.63 -6.00 -13.53
CA ASN A 59 -14.01 -5.08 -14.61
C ASN A 59 -13.36 -5.45 -15.95
N ILE A 60 -12.97 -6.72 -16.12
CA ILE A 60 -12.39 -7.24 -17.37
C ILE A 60 -12.99 -8.60 -17.72
N GLU A 61 -13.10 -8.87 -19.03
CA GLU A 61 -13.63 -10.13 -19.58
C GLU A 61 -12.55 -11.18 -19.84
N LYS A 62 -11.30 -10.89 -19.47
CA LYS A 62 -10.16 -11.80 -19.71
C LYS A 62 -9.94 -12.73 -18.53
N ASN A 63 -9.42 -13.92 -18.83
CA ASN A 63 -8.95 -14.86 -17.82
C ASN A 63 -7.84 -14.24 -16.98
N TYR A 64 -7.83 -14.62 -15.70
CA TYR A 64 -6.89 -14.13 -14.72
C TYR A 64 -6.65 -15.20 -13.66
N SER A 65 -5.52 -15.08 -12.97
CA SER A 65 -5.18 -15.93 -11.85
C SER A 65 -5.18 -15.15 -10.56
N LEU A 66 -5.57 -15.80 -9.47
CA LEU A 66 -5.37 -15.30 -8.11
C LEU A 66 -4.37 -16.22 -7.42
N THR A 67 -3.33 -15.62 -6.86
CA THR A 67 -2.39 -16.32 -5.96
C THR A 67 -2.41 -15.63 -4.61
N VAL A 68 -2.62 -16.41 -3.55
CA VAL A 68 -2.57 -15.93 -2.16
C VAL A 68 -1.18 -16.20 -1.59
N TYR A 69 -0.55 -15.19 -1.02
CA TYR A 69 0.75 -15.27 -0.38
C TYR A 69 0.66 -14.95 1.11
N ASN A 70 1.56 -15.54 1.90
CA ASN A 70 1.83 -15.03 3.25
C ASN A 70 2.64 -13.72 3.19
N LEU A 71 2.86 -13.08 4.34
CA LEU A 71 3.66 -11.84 4.44
C LEU A 71 5.15 -12.02 4.09
N LEU A 72 5.64 -13.26 4.05
CA LEU A 72 7.00 -13.60 3.62
C LEU A 72 7.10 -13.82 2.10
N GLY A 73 5.99 -13.68 1.37
CA GLY A 73 5.95 -13.87 -0.08
C GLY A 73 5.92 -15.33 -0.52
N SER A 74 5.63 -16.28 0.36
CA SER A 74 5.43 -17.69 -0.02
C SER A 74 4.00 -17.91 -0.54
N PRO A 75 3.82 -18.52 -1.73
CA PRO A 75 2.49 -18.82 -2.26
C PRO A 75 1.83 -19.94 -1.47
N LEU A 76 0.55 -19.75 -1.12
CA LEU A 76 -0.25 -20.69 -0.34
C LEU A 76 -1.40 -21.28 -1.15
N LEU A 77 -2.09 -20.45 -1.93
CA LEU A 77 -3.19 -20.86 -2.81
C LEU A 77 -3.00 -20.25 -4.18
N HIS A 78 -3.45 -20.96 -5.21
CA HIS A 78 -3.44 -20.49 -6.58
C HIS A 78 -4.66 -21.05 -7.32
N GLN A 79 -5.38 -20.18 -8.04
CA GLN A 79 -6.53 -20.58 -8.84
C GLN A 79 -6.67 -19.68 -10.06
N GLU A 80 -7.06 -20.31 -11.17
CA GLU A 80 -7.39 -19.65 -12.43
C GLU A 80 -8.89 -19.39 -12.51
N PHE A 81 -9.26 -18.24 -13.07
CA PHE A 81 -10.63 -17.81 -13.22
C PHE A 81 -10.87 -17.36 -14.66
N ASP A 82 -12.00 -17.78 -15.21
CA ASP A 82 -12.55 -17.18 -16.43
C ASP A 82 -13.14 -15.81 -16.07
N GLY A 83 -13.08 -14.84 -16.98
CA GLY A 83 -13.46 -13.43 -16.75
C GLY A 83 -14.94 -13.18 -16.43
N SER A 84 -15.40 -13.64 -15.26
CA SER A 84 -16.78 -13.52 -14.76
C SER A 84 -16.91 -12.32 -13.83
N LYS A 85 -18.02 -11.57 -13.90
CA LYS A 85 -18.23 -10.33 -13.12
C LYS A 85 -18.03 -10.47 -11.61
N VAL A 86 -18.27 -11.65 -11.05
CA VAL A 86 -18.12 -11.95 -9.62
C VAL A 86 -17.45 -13.32 -9.49
N ALA A 87 -16.42 -13.38 -8.66
CA ALA A 87 -15.69 -14.60 -8.35
C ALA A 87 -15.42 -14.69 -6.85
N ASN A 88 -15.20 -15.93 -6.39
CA ASN A 88 -14.86 -16.22 -5.01
C ASN A 88 -13.73 -17.25 -4.93
N MET A 89 -13.04 -17.27 -3.79
CA MET A 89 -12.06 -18.29 -3.44
C MET A 89 -12.26 -18.68 -1.99
N GLU A 90 -12.33 -19.98 -1.75
CA GLU A 90 -12.38 -20.56 -0.40
C GLU A 90 -11.01 -20.47 0.28
N LEU A 91 -11.02 -20.13 1.57
CA LEU A 91 -9.83 -19.90 2.39
C LEU A 91 -9.79 -20.84 3.62
N PHE A 92 -10.58 -21.91 3.65
CA PHE A 92 -10.73 -22.78 4.82
C PHE A 92 -9.42 -23.33 5.36
N ASP A 93 -8.47 -23.64 4.47
CA ASP A 93 -7.16 -24.21 4.83
C ASP A 93 -6.16 -23.17 5.35
N LEU A 94 -6.50 -21.87 5.29
CA LEU A 94 -5.62 -20.82 5.78
C LEU A 94 -5.86 -20.55 7.28
N PRO A 95 -4.81 -20.50 8.10
CA PRO A 95 -4.96 -20.07 9.49
C PRO A 95 -5.36 -18.59 9.58
N ALA A 96 -5.73 -18.14 10.78
CA ALA A 96 -5.94 -16.72 11.03
C ALA A 96 -4.63 -15.94 10.83
N GLY A 97 -4.68 -14.81 10.14
CA GLY A 97 -3.49 -14.03 9.80
C GLY A 97 -3.67 -13.05 8.65
N ALA A 98 -2.60 -12.35 8.32
CA ALA A 98 -2.58 -11.40 7.21
C ALA A 98 -1.96 -12.03 5.95
N TYR A 99 -2.57 -11.72 4.81
CA TYR A 99 -2.24 -12.31 3.51
C TYR A 99 -2.25 -11.27 2.39
N LEU A 100 -1.61 -11.62 1.28
CA LEU A 100 -1.62 -10.86 0.03
C LEU A 100 -2.32 -11.67 -1.05
N ALA A 101 -3.42 -11.13 -1.58
CA ALA A 101 -4.10 -11.63 -2.77
C ALA A 101 -3.51 -10.93 -4.01
N VAL A 102 -2.83 -11.67 -4.87
CA VAL A 102 -2.23 -11.15 -6.10
C VAL A 102 -3.02 -11.66 -7.29
N TYR A 103 -3.71 -10.75 -7.95
CA TYR A 103 -4.49 -10.97 -9.15
C TYR A 103 -3.63 -10.66 -10.37
N THR A 104 -3.50 -11.61 -11.28
CA THR A 104 -2.62 -11.51 -12.45
C THR A 104 -3.38 -11.81 -13.73
N THR A 105 -3.20 -10.97 -14.73
CA THR A 105 -3.58 -11.21 -16.12
C THR A 105 -2.33 -11.09 -16.98
N ASN A 106 -2.43 -11.36 -18.29
CA ASN A 106 -1.31 -11.21 -19.21
C ASN A 106 -0.62 -9.83 -19.16
N ASN A 107 -1.35 -8.76 -18.81
CA ASN A 107 -0.84 -7.39 -18.91
C ASN A 107 -1.01 -6.56 -17.63
N LYS A 108 -1.63 -7.12 -16.58
CA LYS A 108 -1.93 -6.38 -15.34
C LYS A 108 -1.72 -7.27 -14.13
N VAL A 109 -1.17 -6.68 -13.08
CA VAL A 109 -1.08 -7.27 -11.75
C VAL A 109 -1.71 -6.31 -10.75
N GLN A 110 -2.56 -6.81 -9.87
CA GLN A 110 -3.12 -6.06 -8.75
C GLN A 110 -2.93 -6.85 -7.48
N THR A 111 -2.44 -6.21 -6.42
CA THR A 111 -2.22 -6.84 -5.12
C THR A 111 -3.13 -6.20 -4.08
N LEU A 112 -3.81 -7.01 -3.29
CA LEU A 112 -4.68 -6.59 -2.21
C LEU A 112 -4.25 -7.30 -0.92
N LYS A 113 -4.20 -6.56 0.19
CA LYS A 113 -3.96 -7.14 1.52
C LYS A 113 -5.30 -7.46 2.17
N PHE A 114 -5.43 -8.63 2.78
CA PHE A 114 -6.58 -8.99 3.60
C PHE A 114 -6.13 -9.65 4.92
N ILE A 115 -7.03 -9.69 5.89
CA ILE A 115 -6.82 -10.33 7.20
C ILE A 115 -7.91 -11.39 7.36
N LYS A 116 -7.51 -12.63 7.60
CA LYS A 116 -8.41 -13.73 7.95
C LYS A 116 -8.47 -13.85 9.48
N GLU A 117 -9.67 -13.86 10.02
CA GLU A 117 -9.93 -14.11 11.46
C GLU A 117 -10.00 -15.61 11.78
#